data_AF-A0A7S0DZ04-F1
#
_entry.id   AF-A0A7S0DZ04-F1
#
_cell.length_a   1.000
_cell.length_b   1.000
_cell.length_c   1.000
_cell.angle_alpha   90.00
_cell.angle_beta   90.00
_cell.angle_gamma   90.00
#
_symmetry.space_group_name_H-M   'P 1'
#
loop_
_entity.id
_entity.type
_entity.pdbx_description
1 polymer ?
#
loop_
_entity_poly.entity_id
_entity_poly.type
_entity_poly.pdbx_seq_one_letter_code
_entity_poly.pdbx_strand_id
1 'polypeptide(L)'
;DGAARARHSQVCTGRTRLTLTEKAEIIKLYYNSPQSSSINLDQKTLARMYNKSPAAISKILKPEYAFWVLSKCVRILSSEEISHLSFLIKQIIRAEKGG
;
A
#
# COMPACT_ATOMS: atom_id res chain seq x y z
N ASP A 1 -17.47 1.95 21.20
CA ASP A 1 -16.95 1.28 19.98
C ASP A 1 -17.96 0.65 19.01
N GLY A 2 -19.21 0.35 19.39
CA GLY A 2 -20.17 -0.24 18.44
C GLY A 2 -20.61 0.71 17.31
N ALA A 3 -20.88 1.98 17.62
CA ALA A 3 -21.37 2.97 16.65
C ALA A 3 -20.32 3.34 15.58
N ALA A 4 -19.03 3.41 15.94
CA ALA A 4 -17.94 3.65 15.00
C ALA A 4 -17.77 2.48 14.03
N ARG A 5 -17.86 1.24 14.52
CA ARG A 5 -17.82 0.02 13.70
C ARG A 5 -19.02 -0.09 12.76
N ALA A 6 -20.22 0.27 13.22
CA ALA A 6 -21.43 0.26 12.39
C ALA A 6 -21.36 1.27 11.24
N ARG A 7 -20.90 2.51 11.51
CA ARG A 7 -20.65 3.54 10.49
C ARG A 7 -19.58 3.09 9.49
N HIS A 8 -18.49 2.49 9.98
CA HIS A 8 -17.45 1.92 9.11
C HIS A 8 -17.99 0.81 8.21
N SER A 9 -18.85 -0.07 8.74
CA SER A 9 -19.48 -1.14 7.98
C SER A 9 -20.36 -0.58 6.86
N GLN A 10 -21.21 0.41 7.16
CA GLN A 10 -22.06 1.06 6.14
C GLN A 10 -21.24 1.67 5.01
N VAL A 11 -20.13 2.35 5.32
CA VAL A 11 -19.24 2.98 4.34
C VAL A 11 -18.42 1.94 3.53
N CYS A 12 -18.29 0.71 4.03
CA CYS A 12 -17.60 -0.38 3.33
C CYS A 12 -18.54 -1.31 2.57
N THR A 13 -19.86 -1.15 2.69
CA THR A 13 -20.85 -1.94 1.96
C THR A 13 -20.61 -1.80 0.45
N GLY A 14 -20.43 -2.93 -0.25
CA GLY A 14 -20.12 -2.95 -1.68
C GLY A 14 -18.65 -2.79 -2.05
N ARG A 15 -17.74 -2.54 -1.09
CA ARG A 15 -16.29 -2.51 -1.36
C ARG A 15 -15.69 -3.90 -1.22
N THR A 16 -15.16 -4.44 -2.32
CA THR A 16 -14.42 -5.70 -2.33
C THR A 16 -13.06 -5.57 -1.62
N ARG A 17 -12.54 -6.70 -1.12
CA ARG A 17 -11.16 -6.76 -0.61
C ARG A 17 -10.19 -6.47 -1.77
N LEU A 18 -9.12 -5.73 -1.48
CA LEU A 18 -8.02 -5.59 -2.42
C LEU A 18 -7.46 -6.97 -2.77
N THR A 19 -7.40 -7.27 -4.05
CA THR A 19 -6.71 -8.41 -4.65
C THR A 19 -5.21 -8.30 -4.43
N LEU A 20 -4.49 -9.39 -4.66
CA LEU A 20 -3.04 -9.36 -4.55
C LEU A 20 -2.39 -8.45 -5.61
N THR A 21 -2.96 -8.43 -6.82
CA THR A 21 -2.55 -7.56 -7.92
C THR A 21 -2.72 -6.09 -7.57
N GLU A 22 -3.92 -5.68 -7.12
CA GLU A 22 -4.15 -4.27 -6.73
C GLU A 22 -3.19 -3.82 -5.62
N LYS A 23 -2.88 -4.69 -4.66
CA LYS A 23 -1.90 -4.36 -3.61
C LYS A 23 -0.49 -4.17 -4.18
N ALA A 24 -0.07 -5.03 -5.11
CA ALA A 24 1.22 -4.92 -5.77
C ALA A 24 1.35 -3.60 -6.53
N GLU A 25 0.30 -3.21 -7.25
CA GLU A 25 0.25 -1.95 -7.99
C GLU A 25 0.28 -0.73 -7.06
N ILE A 26 -0.50 -0.74 -5.98
CA ILE A 26 -0.47 0.34 -4.97
C ILE A 26 0.94 0.52 -4.41
N ILE A 27 1.61 -0.59 -4.06
CA ILE A 27 3.00 -0.57 -3.54
C ILE A 27 3.95 -0.01 -4.60
N LYS A 28 3.83 -0.47 -5.85
CA LYS A 28 4.66 0.00 -6.96
C LYS A 28 4.50 1.51 -7.17
N LEU A 29 3.27 1.99 -7.24
CA LEU A 29 2.94 3.41 -7.43
C LEU A 29 3.47 4.28 -6.29
N TYR A 30 3.36 3.81 -5.05
CA TYR A 30 3.77 4.58 -3.88
C TYR A 30 5.29 4.62 -3.69
N TYR A 31 5.96 3.46 -3.73
CA TYR A 31 7.39 3.37 -3.41
C TYR A 31 8.31 3.70 -4.59
N ASN A 32 7.87 3.54 -5.84
CA ASN A 32 8.66 3.99 -7.00
C ASN A 32 8.51 5.49 -7.28
N SER A 33 7.53 6.18 -6.68
CA SER A 33 7.42 7.63 -6.87
C SER A 33 8.56 8.33 -6.12
N PRO A 34 9.43 9.07 -6.81
CA PRO A 34 10.42 9.90 -6.13
C PRO A 34 9.68 10.91 -5.25
N GLN A 35 10.05 11.04 -3.98
CA GLN A 35 9.48 12.06 -3.06
C GLN A 35 9.54 13.49 -3.63
N SER A 36 10.43 13.75 -4.60
CA SER A 36 10.63 15.03 -5.28
C SER A 36 9.81 15.21 -6.56
N SER A 37 9.12 14.17 -7.03
CA SER A 37 8.29 14.29 -8.22
C SER A 37 6.96 14.98 -7.87
N SER A 38 6.50 15.87 -8.75
CA SER A 38 5.26 16.65 -8.61
C SER A 38 3.99 15.81 -8.49
N ILE A 39 4.11 14.48 -8.60
CA ILE A 39 3.06 13.48 -8.40
C ILE A 39 3.45 12.60 -7.20
N ASN A 40 3.55 13.23 -6.02
CA ASN A 40 3.47 12.47 -4.77
C ASN A 40 2.05 11.88 -4.71
N LEU A 41 1.91 10.61 -5.11
CA LEU A 41 0.64 9.87 -5.00
C LEU A 41 0.33 9.67 -3.52
N ASP A 42 -0.35 10.66 -2.95
CA ASP A 42 -0.74 10.65 -1.56
C ASP A 42 -1.77 9.53 -1.29
N GLN A 43 -1.89 9.15 -0.01
CA GLN A 43 -2.79 8.06 0.39
C GLN A 43 -4.25 8.35 0.00
N LYS A 44 -4.65 9.63 -0.08
CA LYS A 44 -6.00 10.04 -0.47
C LYS A 44 -6.26 9.77 -1.95
N THR A 45 -5.27 10.04 -2.81
CA THR A 45 -5.33 9.79 -4.25
C THR A 45 -5.43 8.29 -4.50
N LEU A 46 -4.59 7.49 -3.85
CA LEU A 46 -4.65 6.02 -3.94
C LEU A 46 -5.99 5.47 -3.42
N ALA A 47 -6.54 6.03 -2.33
CA ALA A 47 -7.84 5.61 -1.80
C ALA A 47 -8.98 5.85 -2.79
N ARG A 48 -8.95 6.99 -3.50
CA ARG A 48 -9.91 7.31 -4.55
C ARG A 48 -9.74 6.41 -5.77
N MET A 49 -8.51 6.23 -6.23
CA MET A 49 -8.18 5.44 -7.43
C MET A 49 -8.64 3.98 -7.30
N TYR A 50 -8.47 3.36 -6.13
CA TYR A 50 -8.87 1.97 -5.86
C TYR A 50 -10.26 1.85 -5.19
N ASN A 51 -10.99 2.97 -5.04
CA ASN A 51 -12.26 3.05 -4.31
C ASN A 51 -12.22 2.34 -2.93
N LYS A 52 -11.14 2.57 -2.17
CA LYS A 52 -10.92 2.01 -0.82
C LYS A 52 -10.89 3.11 0.24
N SER A 53 -10.98 2.70 1.50
CA SER A 53 -10.79 3.63 2.61
C SER A 53 -9.31 4.02 2.75
N PRO A 54 -9.02 5.24 3.26
CA PRO A 54 -7.65 5.63 3.59
C PRO A 54 -6.96 4.66 4.56
N ALA A 55 -7.72 4.07 5.49
CA ALA A 55 -7.19 3.07 6.41
C ALA A 55 -6.75 1.77 5.71
N ALA A 56 -7.48 1.34 4.67
CA ALA A 56 -7.09 0.19 3.86
C ALA A 56 -5.79 0.47 3.10
N ILE A 57 -5.68 1.65 2.47
CA ILE A 57 -4.45 2.08 1.79
C ILE A 57 -3.30 2.20 2.78
N SER A 58 -3.49 2.89 3.91
CA SER A 58 -2.49 3.05 4.97
C SER A 58 -1.93 1.70 5.41
N LYS A 59 -2.77 0.66 5.56
CA LYS A 59 -2.29 -0.71 5.86
C LYS A 59 -1.39 -1.27 4.76
N ILE A 60 -1.74 -1.08 3.48
CA ILE A 60 -0.91 -1.53 2.35
C ILE A 60 0.45 -0.83 2.35
N LEU A 61 0.47 0.46 2.68
CA LEU A 61 1.66 1.31 2.65
C LEU A 61 2.53 1.21 3.91
N LYS A 62 2.17 0.37 4.89
CA LYS A 62 3.07 0.08 6.00
C LYS A 62 4.26 -0.71 5.48
N PRO A 63 5.51 -0.28 5.72
CA PRO A 63 6.68 -0.93 5.13
C PRO A 63 6.74 -2.45 5.34
N GLU A 64 6.47 -2.94 6.55
CA GLU A 64 6.50 -4.38 6.84
C GLU A 64 5.39 -5.15 6.11
N TYR A 65 4.21 -4.53 5.99
CA TYR A 65 3.09 -5.15 5.30
C TYR A 65 3.32 -5.14 3.79
N ALA A 66 3.82 -4.05 3.23
CA ALA A 66 4.21 -3.94 1.83
C ALA A 66 5.27 -4.99 1.46
N PHE A 67 6.30 -5.14 2.29
CA PHE A 67 7.33 -6.17 2.11
C PHE A 67 6.73 -7.58 2.13
N TRP A 68 5.84 -7.87 3.07
CA TRP A 68 5.14 -9.16 3.11
C TRP A 68 4.30 -9.39 1.86
N VAL A 69 3.58 -8.37 1.36
CA VAL A 69 2.80 -8.47 0.12
C VAL A 69 3.71 -8.81 -1.06
N LEU A 70 4.86 -8.13 -1.22
CA LEU A 70 5.81 -8.41 -2.31
C LEU A 70 6.28 -9.86 -2.32
N SER A 71 6.50 -10.46 -1.14
CA SER A 71 6.86 -11.88 -1.04
C SER A 71 5.82 -12.84 -1.60
N LYS A 72 4.57 -12.39 -1.74
CA LYS A 72 3.45 -13.16 -2.33
C LYS A 72 3.26 -12.86 -3.81
N CYS A 73 3.85 -11.79 -4.34
CA CYS A 73 3.68 -11.32 -5.70
C CYS A 73 4.63 -11.96 -6.72
N VAL A 74 5.29 -13.08 -6.39
CA VAL A 74 6.25 -13.79 -7.28
C VAL A 74 5.66 -14.27 -8.61
N ARG A 75 4.32 -14.33 -8.72
CA ARG A 75 3.58 -14.66 -9.96
C ARG A 75 2.97 -13.45 -10.65
N ILE A 76 3.14 -12.25 -10.09
CA ILE A 76 2.50 -11.01 -10.52
C ILE A 76 3.56 -9.98 -10.96
N LEU A 77 4.66 -9.89 -10.22
CA LEU A 77 5.78 -8.99 -10.49
C LEU A 77 7.01 -9.78 -10.92
N SER A 78 7.90 -9.13 -11.67
CA SER A 78 9.21 -9.71 -12.00
C SER A 78 10.10 -9.81 -10.75
N SER A 79 11.10 -10.69 -10.79
CA SER A 79 12.11 -10.80 -9.73
C SER A 79 12.87 -9.50 -9.51
N GLU A 80 13.11 -8.74 -10.59
CA GLU A 80 13.75 -7.43 -10.56
C GLU A 80 12.87 -6.38 -9.87
N GLU A 81 11.58 -6.32 -10.21
CA GLU A 81 10.62 -5.43 -9.56
C GLU A 81 10.50 -5.73 -8.05
N ILE A 82 10.39 -7.01 -7.70
CA ILE A 82 10.32 -7.44 -6.29
C ILE A 82 11.59 -7.04 -5.55
N SER A 83 12.76 -7.25 -6.16
CA SER A 83 14.05 -6.93 -5.55
C SER A 83 14.23 -5.42 -5.35
N HIS A 84 13.88 -4.63 -6.36
CA HIS A 84 13.96 -3.17 -6.32
C HIS A 84 13.03 -2.59 -5.25
N LEU A 85 11.74 -2.95 -5.26
CA LEU A 85 10.78 -2.47 -4.26
C LEU A 85 11.14 -2.93 -2.85
N SER A 86 11.61 -4.18 -2.71
CA SER A 86 12.09 -4.71 -1.43
C SER A 86 13.28 -3.92 -0.89
N PHE A 87 14.19 -3.49 -1.77
CA PHE A 87 15.32 -2.65 -1.38
C PHE A 87 14.85 -1.29 -0.87
N LEU A 88 13.98 -0.58 -1.61
CA LEU A 88 13.44 0.72 -1.22
C LEU A 88 12.73 0.66 0.14
N ILE A 89 11.84 -0.32 0.32
CA ILE A 89 11.08 -0.50 1.57
C ILE A 89 12.02 -0.79 2.75
N LYS A 90 13.06 -1.60 2.54
CA LYS A 90 14.06 -1.89 3.59
C LYS A 90 14.83 -0.65 4.03
N GLN A 91 15.13 0.28 3.12
CA GLN A 91 15.78 1.54 3.49
C GLN A 91 14.88 2.38 4.41
N ILE A 92 13.59 2.44 4.12
CA ILE A 92 12.61 3.16 4.95
C ILE A 92 12.51 2.53 6.34
N ILE A 93 12.38 1.20 6.44
CA ILE A 93 12.34 0.47 7.73
C ILE A 93 13.59 0.76 8.57
N ARG A 94 14.76 0.83 7.92
CA ARG A 94 16.03 1.14 8.61
C ARG A 94 16.08 2.57 9.11
N ALA A 95 15.62 3.54 8.29
CA ALA A 95 15.56 4.94 8.67
C ALA A 95 14.62 5.17 9.86
N GLU A 96 13.47 4.50 9.91
CA GLU A 96 12.50 4.61 11.02
C GLU A 96 12.99 4.00 12.34
N LYS A 97 13.94 3.06 12.30
CA LYS A 97 14.52 2.42 13.50
C LYS A 97 15.77 3.12 14.05
N GLY A 98 16.35 4.04 13.29
CA GLY A 98 17.56 4.77 13.66
C GLY A 98 17.30 6.19 14.17
N GLY A 99 16.04 6.60 14.33
CA GLY A 99 15.62 7.90 14.83
C GLY A 99 15.06 7.84 16.25
#